data_AF-A0A7H4Q134-F1
#
_entry.id   AF-A0A7H4Q134-F1
#
_cell.length_a   1.000
_cell.length_b   1.000
_cell.length_c   1.000
_cell.angle_alpha   90.00
_cell.angle_beta   90.00
_cell.angle_gamma   90.00
#
_symmetry.space_group_name_H-M   'P 1'
#
loop_
_entity.id
_entity.type
_entity.pdbx_description
1 polymer ?
#
loop_
_entity_poly.entity_id
_entity_poly.type
_entity_poly.pdbx_seq_one_letter_code
_entity_poly.pdbx_strand_id
1 'polypeptide(L)'
;SEILVHQGEGQRPRRLTPRECARLMGFPDTFRIPVSDTQAYRQFGNSVVMPVMREAARIMTPHVEALLSGNGEPAATPPRDIALVA
;
A
#
# COMPACT_ATOMS: atom_id res chain seq x y z
N SER A 1 -10.16 12.51 11.84
CA SER A 1 -10.32 11.18 12.46
C SER A 1 -9.03 10.81 13.14
N GLU A 2 -9.02 10.71 14.47
CA GLU A 2 -7.83 10.28 15.21
C GLU A 2 -7.77 8.75 15.20
N ILE A 3 -6.58 8.19 14.97
CA ILE A 3 -6.39 6.74 14.91
C ILE A 3 -5.95 6.26 16.30
N LEU A 4 -6.94 6.00 17.15
CA LEU A 4 -6.76 5.53 18.53
C LEU A 4 -6.89 4.00 18.62
N VAL A 5 -5.98 3.38 19.36
CA VAL A 5 -5.92 1.94 19.61
C VAL A 5 -6.35 1.68 21.05
N HIS A 6 -7.33 0.79 21.21
CA HIS A 6 -7.79 0.31 22.51
C HIS A 6 -6.71 -0.51 23.22
N GLN A 7 -6.51 -0.27 24.51
CA GLN A 7 -5.49 -0.94 25.32
C GLN A 7 -6.05 -1.85 26.42
N GLY A 8 -7.38 -1.89 26.62
CA GLY A 8 -8.03 -2.60 27.72
C GLY A 8 -8.88 -1.69 28.59
N GLU A 9 -9.71 -2.29 29.44
CA GLU A 9 -10.57 -1.54 30.36
C GLU A 9 -9.75 -0.69 31.34
N GLY A 10 -10.14 0.59 31.49
CA GLY A 10 -9.46 1.55 32.36
C GLY A 10 -8.15 2.14 31.82
N GLN A 11 -7.66 1.71 30.66
CA GLN A 11 -6.44 2.24 30.05
C GLN A 11 -6.74 3.32 29.02
N ARG A 12 -5.91 4.37 28.98
CA ARG A 12 -6.05 5.46 28.02
C ARG A 12 -5.69 4.94 26.61
N PRO A 13 -6.56 5.13 25.60
CA PRO A 13 -6.23 4.77 24.22
C PRO A 13 -4.95 5.47 23.76
N ARG A 14 -4.09 4.76 23.03
CA ARG A 14 -2.89 5.38 22.41
C ARG A 14 -3.12 5.62 20.93
N ARG A 15 -2.38 6.57 20.38
CA ARG A 15 -2.27 6.73 18.93
C ARG A 15 -1.38 5.63 18.35
N LEU A 16 -1.68 5.18 17.13
CA LEU A 16 -0.73 4.38 16.35
C LEU A 16 0.55 5.18 16.14
N THR A 17 1.70 4.52 16.19
CA THR A 17 3.00 5.11 15.83
C THR A 17 3.16 5.17 14.32
N PRO A 18 4.02 6.06 13.78
CA PRO A 18 4.25 6.12 12.33
C PRO A 18 4.75 4.80 11.74
N ARG A 19 5.43 3.97 12.55
CA ARG A 19 5.90 2.65 12.15
C ARG A 19 4.78 1.64 12.02
N GLU A 20 3.81 1.66 12.92
CA GLU A 20 2.61 0.81 12.81
C GLU A 20 1.77 1.23 11.61
N CYS A 21 1.65 2.53 11.33
CA CYS A 21 1.01 3.02 10.11
C CYS A 21 1.76 2.54 8.85
N ALA A 22 3.09 2.60 8.82
CA ALA A 22 3.88 2.09 7.70
C ALA A 22 3.64 0.60 7.45
N ARG A 23 3.62 -0.22 8.52
CA ARG A 23 3.30 -1.65 8.43
C ARG A 23 1.88 -1.91 7.92
N LEU A 24 0.91 -1.14 8.40
CA LEU A 24 -0.48 -1.24 7.97
C LEU A 24 -0.64 -0.92 6.47
N MET A 25 0.14 0.02 5.96
CA MET A 25 0.21 0.34 4.53
C MET A 25 1.05 -0.67 3.71
N GLY A 26 1.69 -1.65 4.36
CA GLY A 26 2.48 -2.71 3.72
C GLY A 26 3.93 -2.37 3.44
N PHE A 27 4.50 -1.31 4.05
CA PHE A 27 5.91 -0.98 3.94
C PHE A 27 6.78 -1.97 4.76
N PRO A 28 8.01 -2.27 4.30
CA PRO A 28 8.93 -3.12 5.04
C PRO A 28 9.44 -2.44 6.32
N ASP A 29 9.82 -3.23 7.32
CA ASP A 29 10.34 -2.73 8.61
C ASP A 29 11.65 -1.94 8.48
N THR A 30 12.38 -2.15 7.39
CA THR A 30 13.61 -1.41 7.03
C THR A 30 13.32 -0.02 6.48
N PHE A 31 12.05 0.35 6.24
CA PHE A 31 11.67 1.65 5.75
C PHE A 31 12.04 2.74 6.77
N ARG A 32 12.84 3.71 6.30
CA ARG A 32 13.27 4.86 7.10
C ARG A 32 12.24 5.97 6.97
N ILE A 33 11.83 6.53 8.11
CA ILE A 33 10.90 7.65 8.18
C ILE A 33 11.72 8.86 8.65
N PRO A 34 12.26 9.70 7.73
CA PRO A 34 13.15 10.80 8.09
C PRO A 34 12.40 12.08 8.51
N VAL A 35 11.07 12.08 8.44
CA VAL A 35 10.22 13.24 8.75
C VAL A 35 9.60 13.13 10.15
N SER A 36 9.06 14.23 10.65
CA SER A 36 8.37 14.25 11.94
C SER A 36 7.10 13.39 11.92
N ASP A 37 6.69 12.89 13.09
CA ASP A 37 5.51 12.04 13.25
C ASP A 37 4.26 12.65 12.60
N THR A 38 4.00 13.94 12.81
CA THR A 38 2.85 14.65 12.21
C THR A 38 2.87 14.59 10.69
N GLN A 39 4.04 14.77 10.08
CA GLN A 39 4.19 14.68 8.62
C GLN A 39 4.08 13.25 8.14
N ALA A 40 4.64 12.29 8.87
CA ALA A 40 4.54 10.87 8.57
C ALA A 40 3.09 10.39 8.57
N TYR A 41 2.27 10.79 9.56
CA TYR A 41 0.84 10.46 9.57
C TYR A 41 0.12 11.01 8.35
N ARG A 42 0.44 12.24 7.92
CA ARG A 42 -0.15 12.84 6.71
C ARG A 42 0.28 12.10 5.44
N GLN A 43 1.56 11.71 5.36
CA GLN A 43 2.10 10.96 4.22
C GLN A 43 1.46 9.58 4.12
N PHE A 44 1.40 8.81 5.21
CA PHE A 44 0.78 7.49 5.21
C PHE A 44 -0.74 7.54 5.03
N GLY A 45 -1.42 8.54 5.59
CA GLY A 45 -2.87 8.72 5.40
C GLY A 45 -3.25 9.10 3.97
N ASN A 46 -2.36 9.76 3.24
CA ASN A 46 -2.55 10.11 1.84
C ASN A 46 -1.91 9.10 0.87
N SER A 47 -1.19 8.09 1.35
CA SER A 47 -0.53 7.11 0.48
C SER A 47 -1.51 6.02 0.06
N VAL A 48 -1.14 5.34 -1.02
CA VAL A 48 -1.77 4.09 -1.43
C VAL A 48 -1.19 2.91 -0.65
N VAL A 49 -1.97 1.85 -0.52
CA VAL A 49 -1.55 0.59 0.12
C VAL A 49 -0.58 -0.15 -0.80
N MET A 50 0.63 -0.44 -0.30
CA MET A 50 1.74 -0.99 -1.08
C MET A 50 1.42 -2.34 -1.76
N PRO A 51 0.83 -3.36 -1.10
CA PRO A 51 0.52 -4.62 -1.77
C PRO A 51 -0.49 -4.47 -2.92
N VAL A 52 -1.43 -3.53 -2.82
CA VAL A 52 -2.38 -3.26 -3.92
C VAL A 52 -1.64 -2.68 -5.12
N MET A 53 -0.76 -1.71 -4.88
CA MET A 53 0.03 -1.10 -5.95
C MET A 53 0.99 -2.10 -6.61
N ARG A 54 1.53 -3.06 -5.83
CA ARG A 54 2.36 -4.14 -6.35
C ARG A 54 1.61 -5.01 -7.36
N GLU A 55 0.37 -5.40 -7.04
CA GLU A 55 -0.43 -6.20 -7.96
C GLU A 55 -0.88 -5.42 -9.18
N ALA A 56 -1.26 -4.14 -9.01
CA ALA A 56 -1.54 -3.26 -10.13
C ALA A 56 -0.33 -3.14 -11.07
N ALA A 57 0.87 -2.94 -10.52
CA ALA A 57 2.11 -2.90 -11.29
C ALA A 57 2.36 -4.22 -12.02
N ARG A 58 2.21 -5.37 -11.36
CA ARG A 58 2.38 -6.70 -11.99
C ARG A 58 1.50 -6.88 -13.23
N ILE A 59 0.26 -6.40 -13.19
CA ILE A 59 -0.68 -6.46 -14.32
C ILE A 59 -0.26 -5.45 -15.40
N MET A 60 0.17 -4.24 -15.01
CA MET A 60 0.50 -3.18 -15.96
C MET A 60 1.86 -3.36 -16.65
N THR A 61 2.85 -3.96 -15.99
CA THR A 61 4.23 -4.15 -16.50
C THR A 61 4.28 -4.67 -17.94
N PRO A 62 3.63 -5.79 -18.33
CA PRO A 62 3.72 -6.29 -19.69
C PRO A 62 3.14 -5.31 -20.74
N HIS A 63 2.10 -4.55 -20.37
CA HIS A 63 1.50 -3.56 -21.26
C HIS A 63 2.43 -2.35 -21.46
N VAL A 64 3.07 -1.90 -20.38
CA VAL A 64 4.05 -0.80 -20.45
C VAL A 64 5.25 -1.22 -21.28
N GLU A 65 5.78 -2.43 -21.09
CA GLU A 65 6.90 -2.97 -21.87
C GLU A 65 6.56 -3.13 -23.36
N ALA A 66 5.35 -3.57 -23.70
CA ALA A 66 4.88 -3.65 -25.08
C ALA A 66 4.84 -2.28 -25.76
N LEU A 67 4.33 -1.25 -25.06
CA LEU A 67 4.29 0.13 -25.54
C LEU A 67 5.70 0.71 -25.73
N LEU A 68 6.62 0.43 -24.81
CA LEU A 68 8.01 0.87 -24.90
C LEU A 68 8.78 0.18 -26.04
N SER A 69 8.44 -1.07 -26.35
CA SER A 69 9.09 -1.87 -27.40
C SER A 69 8.55 -1.58 -28.82
N GLY A 70 7.57 -0.68 -28.95
CA GLY A 70 7.01 -0.27 -30.25
C GLY A 70 6.07 -1.28 -30.90
N ASN A 71 5.79 -2.42 -30.25
CA ASN A 71 4.83 -3.40 -30.73
C ASN A 71 3.49 -3.15 -30.05
N GLY A 72 2.58 -2.49 -30.78
CA GLY A 72 1.21 -2.18 -30.34
C GLY A 72 0.29 -3.40 -30.23
N GLU A 73 0.77 -4.53 -29.70
CA GLU A 73 -0.08 -5.67 -29.37
C GLU A 73 0.14 -6.11 -27.91
N PRO A 74 -0.90 -6.10 -27.07
CA PRO A 74 -0.76 -6.46 -25.66
C PRO A 74 -0.47 -7.96 -25.54
N ALA A 75 0.68 -8.30 -24.97
CA ALA A 75 1.04 -9.66 -24.61
C ALA A 75 0.05 -10.19 -23.57
N ALA A 76 -0.69 -11.24 -23.97
CA ALA A 76 -1.44 -12.21 -23.16
C ALA A 76 -1.99 -11.70 -21.81
N THR A 77 -3.29 -11.44 -21.80
CA THR A 77 -4.13 -11.31 -20.61
C THR A 77 -3.79 -12.41 -19.58
N PRO A 78 -3.40 -12.10 -18.34
CA PRO A 78 -3.28 -13.12 -17.30
C PRO A 78 -4.65 -13.78 -17.05
N PRO A 79 -4.69 -15.06 -16.63
CA PRO A 79 -5.95 -15.78 -16.42
C PRO A 79 -6.84 -15.06 -15.41
N ARG A 80 -8.14 -15.04 -15.71
CA ARG A 80 -9.19 -14.31 -15.01
C ARG A 80 -9.57 -14.96 -13.67
N ASP A 81 -8.60 -15.11 -12.77
CA ASP A 81 -8.83 -15.75 -11.45
C ASP A 81 -9.34 -14.77 -10.37
N ILE A 82 -9.83 -13.58 -10.74
CA ILE A 82 -10.51 -12.64 -9.82
C ILE A 82 -12.02 -12.91 -9.73
N ALA A 83 -12.55 -13.93 -10.43
CA ALA A 83 -13.93 -14.37 -10.27
C ALA A 83 -14.08 -15.45 -9.17
N LEU A 84 -13.64 -15.17 -7.93
CA LEU A 84 -14.03 -15.98 -6.76
C LEU A 84 -13.95 -15.19 -5.44
N VAL A 85 -14.59 -14.03 -5.37
CA VAL A 85 -15.09 -13.46 -4.10
C VAL A 85 -16.41 -12.74 -4.38
N ALA A 86 -17.47 -13.52 -4.59
CA ALA A 86 -18.87 -13.10 -4.49
C ALA A 86 -19.69 -14.31 -4.05
#